data_AF-A0A9Q0Y010-F1
#
_entry.id   AF-A0A9Q0Y010-F1
#
_cell.length_a   1.000
_cell.length_b   1.000
_cell.length_c   1.000
_cell.angle_alpha   90.00
_cell.angle_beta   90.00
_cell.angle_gamma   90.00
#
_symmetry.space_group_name_H-M   'P 1'
#
loop_
_entity.id
_entity.type
_entity.pdbx_description
1 polymer ?
#
loop_
_entity_poly.entity_id
_entity_poly.type
_entity_poly.pdbx_seq_one_letter_code
_entity_poly.pdbx_strand_id
1 'polypeptide(L)'
;MSLPVPKPQEVWTLEDEEQHAEVDETLQIEPDASVEDPDFEPSTSSNPYLISQADLNDLIRYLALSNSQAKLLGSRLQGWNLLSPGTRISVFRHHHKELTQFFNQKQSYFLQ
;
A
#
# COMPACT_ATOMS: atom_id res chain seq x y z
N MET A 1 -36.68 14.95 9.38
CA MET A 1 -36.05 16.11 10.05
C MET A 1 -34.58 16.10 9.68
N SER A 2 -34.13 17.00 8.82
CA SER A 2 -32.72 17.05 8.37
C SER A 2 -31.94 17.98 9.29
N LEU A 3 -30.81 17.51 9.81
CA LEU A 3 -29.92 18.32 10.64
C LEU A 3 -29.11 19.28 9.75
N PRO A 4 -28.88 20.54 10.17
CA PRO A 4 -28.12 21.50 9.38
C PRO A 4 -26.64 21.12 9.36
N VAL A 5 -25.99 21.33 8.21
CA VAL A 5 -24.57 21.07 8.01
C VAL A 5 -23.75 22.10 8.81
N PRO A 6 -22.76 21.69 9.63
CA PRO A 6 -21.90 22.63 10.34
C PRO A 6 -20.95 23.32 9.35
N LYS A 7 -20.80 24.64 9.46
CA LYS A 7 -19.83 25.38 8.65
C LYS A 7 -18.42 25.27 9.28
N PRO A 8 -17.36 25.10 8.47
CA PRO A 8 -15.98 25.14 8.96
C PRO A 8 -15.64 26.48 9.62
N GLN A 9 -14.76 26.45 10.62
CA GLN A 9 -14.26 27.66 11.27
C GLN A 9 -13.24 28.35 10.36
N GLU A 10 -13.38 29.67 10.14
CA GLU A 10 -12.59 30.40 9.12
C GLU A 10 -11.31 31.06 9.65
N VAL A 11 -11.03 31.04 10.96
CA VAL A 11 -9.85 31.73 11.51
C VAL A 11 -9.31 31.00 12.74
N TRP A 12 -8.01 30.68 12.72
CA TRP A 12 -7.25 30.35 13.93
C TRP A 12 -6.59 31.65 14.40
N THR A 13 -7.14 32.30 15.43
CA THR A 13 -6.45 33.40 16.12
C THR A 13 -5.48 32.79 17.11
N LEU A 14 -4.21 32.75 16.74
CA LEU A 14 -3.11 32.57 17.67
C LEU A 14 -3.01 33.89 18.45
N GLU A 15 -3.62 33.92 19.63
CA GLU A 15 -3.45 35.04 20.57
C GLU A 15 -2.12 34.83 21.29
N ASP A 16 -1.27 35.83 21.16
CA ASP A 16 0.15 35.85 21.49
C ASP A 16 0.46 35.69 22.98
N GLU A 17 1.41 34.81 23.32
CA GLU A 17 2.31 35.09 24.45
C GLU A 17 3.68 35.48 23.87
N GLU A 18 3.84 36.78 23.67
CA GLU A 18 5.09 37.46 23.37
C GLU A 18 6.10 37.23 24.51
N GLN A 19 7.06 36.33 24.28
CA GLN A 19 8.41 36.52 24.78
C GLN A 19 9.34 36.63 23.58
N HIS A 20 9.60 37.88 23.19
CA HIS A 20 10.59 38.26 22.20
C HIS A 20 11.96 37.70 22.59
N ALA A 21 12.49 36.80 21.77
CA ALA A 21 13.90 36.84 21.42
C ALA A 21 13.93 37.03 19.90
N GLU A 22 14.51 38.15 19.44
CA GLU A 22 14.88 38.32 18.05
C GLU A 22 15.77 37.14 17.64
N VAL A 23 15.24 36.27 16.77
CA VAL A 23 16.05 35.31 16.01
C VAL A 23 15.63 35.43 14.56
N ASP A 24 16.65 35.77 13.79
CA ASP A 24 16.72 36.08 12.37
C ASP A 24 15.88 35.16 11.48
N GLU A 25 15.37 35.77 10.42
CA GLU A 25 14.66 35.17 9.30
C GLU A 25 15.56 34.12 8.62
N THR A 26 15.45 32.84 8.99
CA THR A 26 15.77 31.64 8.16
C THR A 26 15.69 30.36 9.02
N LEU A 27 14.49 29.78 9.18
CA LEU A 27 14.42 28.36 9.52
C LEU A 27 14.69 27.54 8.25
N GLN A 28 15.98 27.46 7.89
CA GLN A 28 16.49 26.38 7.08
C GLN A 28 16.23 25.10 7.86
N ILE A 29 15.22 24.34 7.42
CA ILE A 29 15.13 22.93 7.76
C ILE A 29 16.30 22.27 7.03
N GLU A 30 17.48 22.28 7.66
CA GLU A 30 18.57 21.41 7.28
C GLU A 30 18.04 19.98 7.36
N PRO A 31 18.11 19.18 6.28
CA PRO A 31 17.93 17.75 6.43
C PRO A 31 19.00 17.28 7.42
N ASP A 32 18.60 16.55 8.45
CA ASP A 32 19.51 15.85 9.36
C ASP A 32 20.29 14.80 8.55
N ALA A 33 21.34 15.28 7.88
CA ALA A 33 22.23 14.51 7.05
C ALA A 33 23.32 13.93 7.95
N SER A 34 23.02 12.85 8.69
CA SER A 34 24.02 11.81 8.98
C SER A 34 23.41 10.61 9.71
N VAL A 35 22.56 9.86 9.01
CA VAL A 35 22.68 8.41 9.03
C VAL A 35 22.62 7.99 7.57
N GLU A 36 23.69 8.31 6.84
CA GLU A 36 23.90 7.74 5.51
C GLU A 36 24.20 6.27 5.72
N ASP A 37 23.18 5.42 5.52
CA ASP A 37 23.38 3.99 5.39
C ASP A 37 24.21 3.77 4.12
N PRO A 38 25.48 3.33 4.22
CA PRO A 38 26.34 3.17 3.04
C PRO A 38 25.83 2.10 2.07
N ASP A 39 24.89 1.25 2.49
CA ASP A 39 24.23 0.27 1.62
C ASP A 39 22.95 0.82 0.96
N PHE A 40 22.46 2.00 1.36
CA PHE A 40 21.27 2.61 0.78
C PHE A 40 21.60 3.40 -0.49
N GLU A 41 21.36 2.76 -1.63
CA GLU A 41 21.41 3.40 -2.94
C GLU A 41 20.02 3.93 -3.33
N PRO A 42 19.78 5.26 -3.32
CA PRO A 42 18.49 5.81 -3.75
C PRO A 42 18.25 5.48 -5.22
N SER A 43 17.04 5.02 -5.54
CA SER A 43 16.65 4.77 -6.93
C SER A 43 16.78 6.05 -7.75
N THR A 44 17.66 6.04 -8.76
CA THR A 44 17.91 7.20 -9.65
C THR A 44 16.83 7.38 -10.72
N SER A 45 15.88 6.45 -10.80
CA SER A 45 14.72 6.54 -11.70
C SER A 45 13.79 7.67 -11.26
N SER A 46 13.54 8.63 -12.14
CA SER A 46 12.52 9.66 -11.95
C SER A 46 11.09 9.11 -11.95
N ASN A 47 10.89 7.87 -12.41
CA ASN A 47 9.57 7.28 -12.51
C ASN A 47 9.16 6.60 -11.20
N PRO A 48 7.90 6.79 -10.76
CA PRO A 48 7.40 6.12 -9.57
C PRO A 48 7.34 4.61 -9.78
N TYR A 49 7.59 3.87 -8.71
CA TYR A 49 7.39 2.43 -8.69
C TYR A 49 5.90 2.09 -8.84
N LEU A 50 5.57 1.25 -9.81
CA LEU A 50 4.21 0.74 -10.01
C LEU A 50 4.13 -0.72 -9.60
N ILE A 51 3.11 -1.05 -8.81
CA ILE A 51 2.83 -2.40 -8.32
C ILE A 51 2.49 -3.29 -9.53
N SER A 52 3.29 -4.33 -9.73
CA SER A 52 3.08 -5.33 -10.78
C SER A 52 1.98 -6.33 -10.39
N GLN A 53 1.56 -7.18 -11.34
CA GLN A 53 0.66 -8.29 -11.04
C GLN A 53 1.24 -9.24 -9.99
N ALA A 54 2.55 -9.49 -10.02
CA ALA A 54 3.23 -10.37 -9.07
C ALA A 54 3.16 -9.78 -7.66
N ASP A 55 3.51 -8.49 -7.52
CA ASP A 55 3.46 -7.79 -6.23
C ASP A 55 2.05 -7.78 -5.65
N LEU A 56 1.04 -7.50 -6.49
CA LEU A 56 -0.35 -7.50 -6.06
C LEU A 56 -0.79 -8.90 -5.57
N ASN A 57 -0.44 -9.95 -6.30
CA ASN A 57 -0.74 -11.33 -5.92
C ASN A 57 -0.05 -11.72 -4.62
N ASP A 58 1.22 -11.34 -4.48
CA ASP A 58 2.01 -11.58 -3.29
C ASP A 58 1.46 -10.83 -2.09
N LEU A 59 1.06 -9.57 -2.26
CA LEU A 59 0.44 -8.78 -1.20
C LEU A 59 -0.88 -9.41 -0.73
N ILE A 60 -1.73 -9.87 -1.65
CA ILE A 60 -2.97 -10.59 -1.33
C ILE A 60 -2.66 -11.86 -0.53
N ARG A 61 -1.61 -12.59 -0.91
CA ARG A 61 -1.18 -13.84 -0.24
C ARG A 61 -0.57 -13.57 1.14
N TYR A 62 0.37 -12.64 1.25
CA TYR A 62 1.08 -12.32 2.50
C TYR A 62 0.13 -11.76 3.56
N LEU A 63 -0.84 -10.96 3.14
CA LEU A 63 -1.86 -10.41 4.04
C LEU A 63 -3.05 -11.35 4.25
N ALA A 64 -3.04 -12.54 3.62
CA ALA A 64 -4.11 -13.53 3.68
C ALA A 64 -5.51 -12.93 3.42
N LEU A 65 -5.61 -12.02 2.45
CA LEU A 65 -6.84 -11.28 2.21
C LEU A 65 -7.94 -12.19 1.67
N SER A 66 -9.15 -12.01 2.19
CA SER A 66 -10.35 -12.57 1.56
C SER A 66 -10.56 -11.95 0.17
N ASN A 67 -11.37 -12.61 -0.66
CA ASN A 67 -11.63 -12.14 -2.03
C ASN A 67 -12.22 -10.71 -2.08
N SER A 68 -13.10 -10.36 -1.14
CA SER A 68 -13.66 -9.01 -1.04
C SER A 68 -12.60 -7.98 -0.67
N GLN A 69 -11.73 -8.29 0.30
CA GLN A 69 -10.64 -7.43 0.72
C GLN A 69 -9.60 -7.24 -0.40
N ALA A 70 -9.23 -8.31 -1.10
CA ALA A 70 -8.32 -8.25 -2.25
C ALA A 70 -8.89 -7.36 -3.38
N LYS A 71 -10.20 -7.48 -3.66
CA LYS A 71 -10.86 -6.64 -4.65
C LYS A 71 -10.90 -5.16 -4.25
N LEU A 72 -11.19 -4.88 -2.97
CA LEU A 72 -11.20 -3.52 -2.45
C LEU A 72 -9.79 -2.91 -2.50
N LEU A 73 -8.77 -3.65 -2.08
CA LEU A 73 -7.37 -3.22 -2.15
C LEU A 73 -6.98 -2.89 -3.60
N GLY A 74 -7.22 -3.82 -4.53
CA GLY A 74 -6.91 -3.60 -5.94
C GLY A 74 -7.63 -2.37 -6.50
N SER A 75 -8.90 -2.15 -6.15
CA SER A 75 -9.67 -0.99 -6.59
C SER A 75 -9.09 0.33 -6.05
N ARG A 76 -8.58 0.35 -4.82
CA ARG A 76 -7.92 1.52 -4.23
C ARG A 76 -6.59 1.79 -4.93
N LEU A 77 -5.76 0.77 -5.12
CA LEU A 77 -4.47 0.90 -5.83
C LEU A 77 -4.66 1.38 -7.27
N GLN A 78 -5.71 0.90 -7.95
CA GLN A 78 -6.08 1.38 -9.27
C GLN A 78 -6.50 2.86 -9.24
N GLY A 79 -7.34 3.25 -8.28
CA GLY A 79 -7.77 4.65 -8.14
C GLY A 79 -6.64 5.62 -7.84
N TRP A 80 -5.55 5.14 -7.22
CA TRP A 80 -4.33 5.91 -6.97
C TRP A 80 -3.32 5.88 -8.12
N ASN A 81 -3.63 5.19 -9.23
CA ASN A 81 -2.71 4.97 -10.35
C ASN A 81 -1.38 4.32 -9.92
N LEU A 82 -1.40 3.45 -8.89
CA LEU A 82 -0.21 2.75 -8.39
C LEU A 82 -0.01 1.38 -9.05
N LEU A 83 -0.93 0.95 -9.92
CA LEU A 83 -0.82 -0.33 -10.61
C LEU A 83 -0.10 -0.17 -11.94
N SER A 84 0.78 -1.12 -12.25
CA SER A 84 1.39 -1.24 -13.57
C SER A 84 0.29 -1.42 -14.65
N PRO A 85 0.51 -0.90 -15.88
CA PRO A 85 -0.42 -1.12 -16.98
C PRO A 85 -0.68 -2.61 -17.21
N GLY A 86 -1.95 -2.99 -17.37
CA GLY A 86 -2.34 -4.38 -17.58
C GLY A 86 -2.45 -5.24 -16.31
N THR A 87 -2.15 -4.70 -15.12
CA THR A 87 -2.40 -5.39 -13.86
C THR A 87 -3.90 -5.58 -13.66
N ARG A 88 -4.32 -6.83 -13.44
CA ARG A 88 -5.71 -7.22 -13.22
C ARG A 88 -5.91 -7.64 -11.77
N ILE A 89 -7.04 -7.23 -11.22
CA ILE A 89 -7.50 -7.70 -9.91
C ILE A 89 -8.11 -9.10 -10.11
N SER A 90 -7.25 -10.10 -10.24
CA SER A 90 -7.64 -11.51 -10.37
C SER A 90 -7.29 -12.24 -9.08
N VAL A 91 -8.30 -12.79 -8.40
CA VAL A 91 -8.09 -13.54 -7.16
C VAL A 91 -7.83 -15.00 -7.52
N PHE A 92 -6.58 -15.46 -7.44
CA PHE A 92 -6.26 -16.88 -7.57
C PHE A 92 -6.46 -17.56 -6.22
N ARG A 93 -7.59 -18.28 -6.07
CA ARG A 93 -7.86 -19.08 -4.87
C ARG A 93 -7.08 -20.38 -4.91
N HIS A 94 -6.62 -20.86 -3.75
CA HIS A 94 -5.97 -22.16 -3.56
C HIS A 94 -6.94 -23.35 -3.72
N HIS A 95 -7.84 -23.29 -4.69
CA HIS A 95 -8.72 -24.40 -5.03
C HIS A 95 -7.91 -25.65 -5.40
N HIS A 96 -6.66 -25.50 -5.86
CA HIS A 96 -5.77 -26.64 -6.07
C HIS A 96 -5.49 -27.43 -4.80
N LYS A 97 -5.37 -26.80 -3.61
CA LYS A 97 -5.14 -27.50 -2.33
C LYS A 97 -6.37 -28.27 -1.87
N GLU A 98 -7.56 -27.68 -2.06
CA GLU A 98 -8.83 -28.35 -1.80
C GLU A 98 -9.09 -29.48 -2.79
N LEU A 99 -8.55 -29.40 -4.01
CA LEU A 99 -8.66 -30.43 -5.02
C LEU A 99 -7.62 -31.57 -4.85
N THR A 100 -6.46 -31.30 -4.25
CA THR A 100 -5.39 -32.32 -4.04
C THR A 100 -5.92 -33.57 -3.34
N GLN A 101 -6.88 -33.43 -2.41
CA GLN A 101 -7.44 -34.58 -1.69
C GLN A 101 -8.14 -35.60 -2.62
N PHE A 102 -8.70 -35.14 -3.75
CA PHE A 102 -9.41 -35.99 -4.72
C PHE A 102 -8.47 -36.62 -5.77
N PHE A 103 -7.24 -36.14 -5.88
CA PHE A 103 -6.23 -36.67 -6.82
C PHE A 103 -5.35 -37.77 -6.20
N ASN A 104 -5.59 -38.19 -4.95
CA ASN A 104 -4.96 -39.37 -4.35
C ASN A 104 -5.58 -40.68 -4.89
N GLN A 105 -5.41 -40.95 -6.18
CA GLN A 105 -5.71 -42.27 -6.72
C GLN A 105 -4.44 -43.12 -6.63
N LYS A 106 -4.45 -44.13 -5.75
CA LYS A 106 -3.42 -45.18 -5.73
C LYS A 106 -3.33 -45.78 -7.13
N GLN A 107 -2.19 -45.63 -7.79
CA GLN A 107 -1.83 -46.49 -8.91
C GLN A 107 -1.57 -47.89 -8.33
N SER A 108 -2.64 -48.68 -8.25
CA SER A 108 -2.56 -50.11 -7.99
C SER A 108 -3.30 -50.82 -9.10
N TYR A 109 -2.70 -50.82 -10.29
CA TYR A 109 -3.10 -51.77 -11.32
C TYR A 109 -1.84 -52.48 -11.85
N PHE A 110 -1.65 -53.66 -11.24
CA PHE A 110 -1.01 -54.88 -11.72
C PHE A 110 0.51 -54.93 -11.88
N LEU A 111 1.15 -55.52 -10.86
CA LEU A 111 2.20 -56.53 -11.08
C LEU A 111 1.59 -57.70 -11.87
N GLN A 112 2.17 -58.03 -13.02
CA GLN A 112 2.13 -59.35 -13.62
C GLN A 112 3.49 -59.67 -14.23
#